data_AF-A0AAD1D7S8-F1
#
_entry.id   AF-A0AAD1D7S8-F1
#
_cell.length_a   1.000
_cell.length_b   1.000
_cell.length_c   1.000
_cell.angle_alpha   90.00
_cell.angle_beta   90.00
_cell.angle_gamma   90.00
#
_symmetry.space_group_name_H-M   'P 1'
#
loop_
_entity.id
_entity.type
_entity.pdbx_description
1 polymer ?
#
loop_
_entity_poly.entity_id
_entity_poly.type
_entity_poly.pdbx_seq_one_letter_code
_entity_poly.pdbx_strand_id
1 'polypeptide(L)' 'MKWFKLRVEQYGFEAGTDFWAQQPKINPGRGRPRTDYLLSRDMAKELAMVENNEIGRKTRQMQQSLKKCHLTN' A
#
# COMPACT_ATOMS: atom_id res chain seq x y z
N MET A 1 9.08 -3.02 -14.48
CA MET A 1 8.42 -2.69 -13.21
C MET A 1 7.01 -3.30 -13.25
N LYS A 2 6.84 -4.50 -12.70
CA LYS A 2 5.52 -5.18 -12.60
C LYS A 2 5.13 -5.48 -11.13
N TRP A 3 5.95 -5.06 -10.16
CA TRP A 3 5.79 -5.40 -8.75
C TRP A 3 4.41 -5.02 -8.19
N PHE A 4 3.86 -3.88 -8.61
CA PHE A 4 2.56 -3.41 -8.15
C PHE A 4 1.42 -4.27 -8.70
N LYS A 5 1.42 -4.57 -10.01
CA LYS A 5 0.41 -5.44 -10.64
C LYS A 5 0.41 -6.85 -10.05
N LEU A 6 1.59 -7.41 -9.79
CA LEU A 6 1.75 -8.72 -9.14
C LEU A 6 1.11 -8.75 -7.75
N ARG A 7 1.28 -7.68 -6.95
CA ARG A 7 0.67 -7.60 -5.63
C ARG A 7 -0.84 -7.37 -5.68
N VAL A 8 -1.30 -6.53 -6.59
CA VAL A 8 -2.74 -6.32 -6.82
C VAL A 8 -3.42 -7.65 -7.14
N GLU A 9 -2.83 -8.45 -8.02
CA GLU A 9 -3.36 -9.77 -8.39
C GLU A 9 -3.26 -10.80 -7.26
N GLN A 10 -2.14 -10.81 -6.52
CA GLN A 10 -1.92 -11.77 -5.43
C GLN A 10 -2.86 -11.57 -4.24
N TYR A 11 -3.22 -10.32 -3.92
CA TYR A 11 -4.09 -9.98 -2.80
C TYR A 11 -5.54 -9.70 -3.22
N GLY A 12 -5.82 -9.62 -4.53
CA GLY A 12 -7.16 -9.36 -5.05
C GLY A 12 -7.64 -7.92 -4.86
N PHE A 13 -6.72 -6.95 -4.86
CA PHE A 13 -7.09 -5.53 -4.71
C PHE A 13 -7.83 -5.00 -5.94
N GLU A 14 -8.85 -4.17 -5.74
CA GLU A 14 -9.67 -3.63 -6.83
C GLU A 14 -9.33 -2.16 -7.14
N ALA A 15 -9.18 -1.87 -8.43
CA ALA A 15 -8.96 -0.50 -8.90
C ALA A 15 -10.24 0.33 -8.72
N GLY A 16 -10.12 1.49 -8.07
CA GLY A 16 -11.26 2.36 -7.76
C GLY A 16 -11.83 2.18 -6.34
N THR A 17 -11.45 1.12 -5.63
CA THR A 17 -11.78 0.90 -4.22
C THR A 17 -10.51 0.97 -3.37
N ASP A 18 -9.51 0.17 -3.72
CA ASP A 18 -8.29 0.02 -2.93
C ASP A 18 -7.14 0.89 -3.43
N PHE A 19 -7.08 1.15 -4.75
CA PHE A 19 -6.08 2.03 -5.33
C PHE A 19 -6.56 2.79 -6.56
N TRP A 20 -5.89 3.91 -6.84
CA TRP A 20 -6.07 4.73 -8.04
C TRP A 20 -4.73 4.95 -8.72
N ALA A 21 -4.66 4.64 -10.02
CA ALA A 21 -3.50 4.99 -10.82
C ALA A 21 -3.55 6.48 -11.17
N GLN A 22 -2.57 7.25 -10.72
CA GLN A 22 -2.37 8.60 -11.21
C GLN A 22 -1.67 8.56 -12.56
N GLN A 23 -2.13 9.41 -13.48
CA GLN A 23 -1.47 9.57 -14.76
C GLN A 23 -0.04 10.05 -14.52
N PRO A 24 0.97 9.44 -15.18
CA PRO A 24 2.35 9.87 -15.03
C PRO A 24 2.45 11.33 -15.48
N LYS A 25 2.90 12.22 -14.58
CA LYS A 25 3.28 13.56 -14.97
C LYS A 25 4.53 13.46 -15.83
N ILE A 26 4.35 13.48 -17.14
CA ILE A 26 5.46 13.49 -18.09
C ILE A 26 6.05 14.89 -18.03
N ASN A 27 7.11 15.08 -17.24
CA ASN A 27 7.92 16.27 -17.36
C ASN A 27 8.75 16.16 -18.64
N PRO A 28 8.58 17.06 -19.62
CA PRO A 28 9.36 17.01 -20.85
C PRO A 28 10.82 17.33 -20.50
N GLY A 29 11.68 16.31 -20.41
CA GLY A 29 13.13 16.48 -20.27
C GLY A 29 13.83 15.69 -19.15
N ARG A 30 13.13 15.01 -18.23
CA ARG A 30 13.79 14.17 -17.21
C ARG A 30 13.06 12.85 -16.93
N GLY A 31 13.55 11.79 -17.56
CA GLY A 31 13.47 10.43 -17.01
C GLY A 31 12.22 9.61 -17.32
N ARG A 32 12.35 8.30 -17.12
CA ARG A 32 11.34 7.27 -17.34
C ARG A 32 10.01 7.68 -16.67
N PRO A 33 8.87 7.64 -17.38
CA PRO A 33 7.58 7.95 -16.78
C PRO A 33 7.35 7.00 -15.59
N ARG A 34 7.23 7.58 -14.40
CA ARG A 34 6.85 6.87 -13.18
C ARG A 34 5.35 6.96 -13.05
N THR A 35 4.70 5.81 -12.99
CA THR A 35 3.29 5.71 -12.63
C THR A 35 3.21 5.75 -11.11
N ASP A 36 2.58 6.80 -10.59
CA ASP A 36 2.28 6.91 -9.16
C ASP A 36 0.91 6.27 -8.89
N TYR A 37 0.82 5.52 -7.80
CA TYR A 37 -0.41 4.88 -7.36
C TYR A 37 -0.82 5.47 -6.02
N LEU A 38 -2.05 6.00 -5.94
CA LEU A 38 -2.67 6.32 -4.68
C LEU A 38 -3.26 5.05 -4.09
N LEU A 39 -2.92 4.77 -2.84
CA LEU A 39 -3.39 3.62 -2.08
C LEU A 39 -4.42 4.08 -1.05
N SER A 40 -5.48 3.31 -0.88
CA SER A 40 -6.35 3.43 0.29
C SER A 40 -5.55 3.12 1.56
N ARG A 41 -5.96 3.72 2.67
CA ARG A 41 -5.29 3.55 3.96
C ARG A 41 -5.26 2.09 4.41
N ASP A 42 -6.28 1.31 4.07
CA ASP A 42 -6.36 -0.10 4.45
C ASP A 42 -5.47 -0.99 3.55
N MET A 43 -5.51 -0.79 2.24
CA MET A 43 -4.56 -1.41 1.31
C MET A 43 -3.10 -1.10 1.66
N ALA A 44 -2.80 0.15 2.04
CA ALA A 44 -1.46 0.55 2.45
C ALA A 44 -0.99 -0.19 3.73
N LYS A 45 -1.90 -0.43 4.69
CA LYS A 45 -1.58 -1.23 5.88
C LYS A 45 -1.30 -2.68 5.49
N GLU A 46 -2.13 -3.27 4.64
CA GLU A 46 -1.93 -4.66 4.20
C GLU A 46 -0.61 -4.85 3.45
N LEU A 47 -0.31 -3.96 2.51
CA LEU A 47 0.99 -3.92 1.82
C LEU A 47 2.15 -3.77 2.80
N ALA A 48 2.02 -2.89 3.80
CA ALA A 48 3.05 -2.71 4.82
C ALA A 48 3.22 -3.96 5.70
N MET A 49 2.14 -4.69 6.02
CA MET A 49 2.23 -5.93 6.79
C MET A 49 2.89 -7.07 6.01
N VAL A 50 2.69 -7.10 4.69
CA VAL A 50 3.21 -8.09 3.75
C VAL A 50 4.70 -7.90 3.46
N GLU A 51 5.12 -6.66 3.24
CA GLU A 51 6.54 -6.38 3.06
C GLU A 51 7.26 -6.65 4.39
N ASN A 52 8.14 -7.65 4.40
CA ASN A 52 8.89 -8.07 5.58
C ASN A 52 10.00 -7.06 5.94
N ASN A 53 9.64 -5.80 6.07
CA ASN A 53 10.49 -4.67 6.36
C ASN A 53 10.24 -4.19 7.81
N GLU A 54 11.17 -3.43 8.39
CA GLU A 54 11.05 -2.93 9.76
C GLU A 54 9.80 -2.08 9.97
N ILE A 55 9.41 -1.32 8.94
CA ILE A 55 8.17 -0.54 8.91
C ILE A 55 6.96 -1.48 9.05
N GLY A 56 6.96 -2.62 8.34
CA GLY A 56 5.91 -3.62 8.44
C GLY A 56 5.80 -4.29 9.80
N ARG A 57 6.92 -4.48 10.50
CA ARG A 57 6.93 -4.92 11.90
C ARG A 57 6.28 -3.90 12.84
N LYS A 58 6.63 -2.62 12.70
CA LYS A 58 6.01 -1.53 13.48
C LYS A 58 4.51 -1.42 13.24
N THR A 59 4.07 -1.51 11.99
CA THR A 59 2.64 -1.50 11.63
C THR A 59 1.88 -2.67 12.27
N ARG A 60 2.45 -3.90 12.23
CA ARG A 60 1.88 -5.07 12.89
C ARG A 60 1.75 -4.89 14.41
N GLN A 61 2.78 -4.34 15.06
CA GLN A 61 2.77 -4.08 16.51
C GLN A 61 1.76 -3.00 16.90
N MET A 62 1.67 -1.90 16.14
CA MET A 62 0.68 -0.85 16.36
C MET A 62 -0.75 -1.39 16.25
N GLN A 63 -1.03 -2.19 15.22
CA GLN A 63 -2.36 -2.73 14.99
C GLN A 63 -2.77 -3.77 16.05
N GLN A 64 -1.81 -4.57 16.54
CA GLN A 64 -2.04 -5.48 17.66
C GLN A 64 -2.29 -4.74 18.98
N SER A 65 -1.55 -3.67 19.24
CA SER A 65 -1.74 -2.83 20.44
C SER A 65 -3.12 -2.15 20.44
N LEU A 66 -3.51 -1.54 19.31
CA LEU A 66 -4.82 -0.90 19.16
C LEU A 66 -6.00 -1.86 19.40
N LYS A 67 -5.88 -3.11 18.93
CA LYS A 67 -6.91 -4.14 19.16
C LYS A 67 -7.04 -4.51 20.64
N LYS A 68 -5.93 -4.54 21.39
CA LYS A 68 -5.95 -4.82 22.84
C LYS A 68 -6.66 -3.73 23.64
N CYS A 69 -6.45 -2.46 23.30
CA CYS A 69 -7.08 -1.34 24.02
C CYS A 69 -8.61 -1.28 23.85
N HIS A 70 -9.14 -1.78 22.74
CA HIS A 70 -10.58 -1.74 22.47
C HIS A 70 -11.37 -2.89 23.15
N LEU A 71 -10.67 -3.92 23.64
CA LEU A 71 -11.25 -5.07 24.35
C LEU A 71 -11.18 -4.92 25.88
N THR A 72 -10.59 -3.83 26.38
CA THR A 72 -10.49 -3.51 27.80
C THR A 72 -11.29 -2.25 28.13
N ASN A 73 -12.61 -2.30 27.94
CA ASN A 73 -13.59 -1.44 28.61
C ASN A 73 -14.89 -2.22 28.78
#